data_AF-A0A7X8V3P9-F1
#
_entry.id   AF-A0A7X8V3P9-F1
#
_cell.length_a   1.000
_cell.length_b   1.000
_cell.length_c   1.000
_cell.angle_alpha   90.00
_cell.angle_beta   90.00
_cell.angle_gamma   90.00
#
_symmetry.space_group_name_H-M   'P 1'
#
loop_
_entity.id
_entity.type
_entity.pdbx_description
1 polymer ?
#
loop_
_entity_poly.entity_id
_entity_poly.type
_entity_poly.pdbx_seq_one_letter_code
_entity_poly.pdbx_strand_id
1 'polypeptide(L)'
;MANAISGIPAITNPMQAVLASGTTPRFTGNHYRYYDKQLNRVVQEEPARKNEAETLAEAAVRQGVEAFSINQFAFLYRGTGWWGQEETYFNAPPGTNGYADYSARFDEAIRFLRAYAEKRNSGSLPERQAPFLLALYMDDLDAVGHNMKEVYGVSPVRTEAERRQAVVDRLALMDRKLAEFIEVCLETGLYEEMSFLLTTDHGMAPMGFGLATEPGFPDSAASKLPDLLARIEALGTGYKCEVLLPGGKERPDEGTDIAVVTVGLMVQLSYVNEFNPDVIQEKNTRIARALQNADYVGRIMFPGEMKVRGVKPGFADLLVSSQPPYHFRPYPTGLTRARGQHDSLAGEAQAIVAFMWGKNIKKGVTYTGRVEGADFAPTMAELLGINAPLDATGRVLYEVLEGIGRPQNCLVKREDQELTITGGTVHRLEDTMASGGTAMSLQEELSSVQLVEVPAARSMILEYAAGNDNWILLYHNGQFVRRVFLPATGGPGSGYEKKRINLTLAQGDTVGFVLEKTGDLRIDCVTFISPHVSQEEPVPPGNR
;
A
#
# COMPACT_ATOMS: atom_id res chain seq x y z
N MET A 1 22.16 4.36 2.75
CA MET A 1 20.71 4.64 2.85
C MET A 1 19.97 3.41 2.38
N ALA A 2 18.86 3.03 3.03
CA ALA A 2 18.00 1.96 2.53
C ALA A 2 17.39 2.40 1.19
N ASN A 3 17.37 1.51 0.21
CA ASN A 3 16.81 1.77 -1.11
C ASN A 3 15.38 1.22 -1.27
N ALA A 4 14.94 0.34 -0.37
CA ALA A 4 13.55 -0.06 -0.23
C ALA A 4 12.84 0.84 0.79
N ILE A 5 11.67 1.37 0.42
CA ILE A 5 10.93 2.33 1.23
C ILE A 5 9.44 1.99 1.37
N SER A 6 8.89 2.38 2.52
CA SER A 6 7.47 2.35 2.85
C SER A 6 6.70 3.48 2.14
N GLY A 7 5.38 3.40 2.18
CA GLY A 7 4.45 4.44 1.75
C GLY A 7 4.09 5.43 2.86
N ILE A 8 3.08 6.26 2.60
CA ILE A 8 2.57 7.25 3.55
C ILE A 8 1.06 7.01 3.79
N PRO A 9 0.61 6.83 5.04
CA PRO A 9 1.43 6.80 6.26
C PRO A 9 2.15 5.45 6.43
N ALA A 10 3.34 5.45 7.04
CA ALA A 10 4.05 4.23 7.42
C ALA A 10 3.38 3.60 8.65
N ILE A 11 2.23 2.96 8.44
CA ILE A 11 1.42 2.26 9.44
C ILE A 11 1.07 0.88 8.86
N THR A 12 1.05 -0.13 9.73
CA THR A 12 0.84 -1.55 9.37
C THR A 12 -0.34 -1.76 8.42
N ASN A 13 -1.56 -1.32 8.76
CA ASN A 13 -2.75 -1.60 7.94
C ASN A 13 -2.65 -1.03 6.49
N PRO A 14 -2.42 0.29 6.30
CA PRO A 14 -2.13 0.85 4.98
C PRO A 14 -1.03 0.11 4.23
N MET A 15 0.09 -0.19 4.90
CA MET A 15 1.28 -0.70 4.23
C MET A 15 1.19 -2.19 3.91
N GLN A 16 0.51 -2.99 4.72
CA GLN A 16 0.15 -4.37 4.36
C GLN A 16 -0.81 -4.39 3.16
N ALA A 17 -1.75 -3.44 3.05
CA ALA A 17 -2.59 -3.31 1.85
C ALA A 17 -1.76 -2.96 0.59
N VAL A 18 -0.74 -2.09 0.74
CA VAL A 18 0.23 -1.76 -0.33
C VAL A 18 0.99 -3.01 -0.78
N LEU A 19 1.59 -3.75 0.16
CA LEU A 19 2.33 -4.98 -0.12
C LEU A 19 1.45 -6.05 -0.77
N ALA A 20 0.22 -6.20 -0.27
CA ALA A 20 -0.74 -7.18 -0.77
C ALA A 20 -1.22 -6.88 -2.20
N SER A 21 -1.29 -5.61 -2.59
CA SER A 21 -2.00 -5.18 -3.82
C SER A 21 -1.08 -4.59 -4.88
N GLY A 22 0.15 -4.24 -4.51
CA GLY A 22 1.11 -3.63 -5.43
C GLY A 22 0.75 -2.22 -5.86
N THR A 23 0.05 -1.47 -5.00
CA THR A 23 -0.41 -0.10 -5.29
C THR A 23 -0.29 0.78 -4.05
N THR A 24 -0.64 2.05 -4.15
CA THR A 24 -0.45 3.05 -3.10
C THR A 24 -1.69 3.23 -2.21
N PRO A 25 -1.57 3.84 -1.02
CA PRO A 25 -2.70 4.19 -0.16
C PRO A 25 -3.85 4.89 -0.89
N ARG A 26 -3.52 5.74 -1.88
CA ARG A 26 -4.48 6.38 -2.79
C ARG A 26 -5.46 5.36 -3.40
N PHE A 27 -4.97 4.22 -3.88
CA PHE A 27 -5.78 3.21 -4.58
C PHE A 27 -6.21 2.03 -3.70
N THR A 28 -5.48 1.72 -2.62
CA THR A 28 -6.02 0.81 -1.59
C THR A 28 -7.14 1.48 -0.80
N GLY A 29 -7.22 2.81 -0.83
CA GLY A 29 -8.17 3.58 -0.05
C GLY A 29 -7.90 3.48 1.46
N ASN A 30 -6.71 3.02 1.87
CA ASN A 30 -6.33 2.84 3.27
C ASN A 30 -5.27 3.85 3.74
N HIS A 31 -5.67 4.84 4.52
CA HIS A 31 -4.86 5.91 5.09
C HIS A 31 -4.89 5.92 6.63
N TYR A 32 -5.49 4.89 7.25
CA TYR A 32 -5.66 4.74 8.70
C TYR A 32 -6.54 5.82 9.36
N ARG A 33 -6.07 7.07 9.42
CA ARG A 33 -6.75 8.17 10.11
C ARG A 33 -6.35 9.53 9.54
N TYR A 34 -7.33 10.40 9.34
CA TYR A 34 -7.15 11.76 8.84
C TYR A 34 -8.35 12.65 9.16
N TYR A 35 -8.22 13.95 8.92
CA TYR A 35 -9.35 14.88 8.97
C TYR A 35 -10.01 14.99 7.60
N ASP A 36 -11.28 14.62 7.50
CA ASP A 36 -12.06 14.78 6.28
C ASP A 36 -12.70 16.17 6.26
N LYS A 37 -12.24 17.03 5.35
CA LYS A 37 -12.70 18.42 5.20
C LYS A 37 -14.15 18.50 4.70
N GLN A 38 -14.62 17.54 3.92
CA GLN A 38 -16.00 17.52 3.42
C GLN A 38 -16.96 17.09 4.52
N LEU A 39 -16.57 16.09 5.32
CA LEU A 39 -17.38 15.63 6.46
C LEU A 39 -17.23 16.53 7.71
N ASN A 40 -16.26 17.44 7.69
CA ASN A 40 -15.86 18.31 8.79
C ASN A 40 -15.65 17.53 10.09
N ARG A 41 -14.89 16.42 10.00
CA ARG A 41 -14.58 15.52 11.13
C ARG A 41 -13.36 14.66 10.89
N VAL A 42 -12.75 14.16 11.95
CA VAL A 42 -11.77 13.08 11.88
C VAL A 42 -12.45 11.78 11.49
N VAL A 43 -11.80 11.06 10.59
CA VAL A 43 -12.16 9.71 10.15
C VAL A 43 -11.04 8.76 10.57
N GLN A 44 -11.41 7.75 11.35
CA GLN A 44 -10.66 6.50 11.42
C GLN A 44 -11.25 5.62 10.32
N GLU A 45 -10.42 5.16 9.38
CA GLU A 45 -10.95 4.37 8.27
C GLU A 45 -11.43 3.01 8.75
N GLU A 46 -12.66 2.69 8.35
CA GLU A 46 -13.33 1.44 8.66
C GLU A 46 -13.72 0.71 7.35
N PRO A 47 -13.58 -0.62 7.29
CA PRO A 47 -12.91 -1.46 8.30
C PRO A 47 -11.42 -1.11 8.43
N ALA A 48 -10.82 -1.30 9.60
CA ALA A 48 -9.39 -0.97 9.81
C ALA A 48 -8.43 -1.59 8.77
N ARG A 49 -8.81 -2.73 8.18
CA ARG A 49 -8.10 -3.46 7.12
C ARG A 49 -8.67 -3.16 5.72
N LYS A 50 -9.24 -1.97 5.52
CA LYS A 50 -9.79 -1.53 4.22
C LYS A 50 -8.75 -1.72 3.13
N ASN A 51 -9.19 -2.23 1.98
CA ASN A 51 -8.38 -2.30 0.79
C ASN A 51 -9.30 -2.36 -0.44
N GLU A 52 -9.41 -1.30 -1.20
CA GLU A 52 -10.25 -1.24 -2.40
C GLU A 52 -9.58 -1.93 -3.61
N ALA A 53 -8.25 -2.12 -3.56
CA ALA A 53 -7.47 -2.73 -4.62
C ALA A 53 -7.53 -4.27 -4.57
N GLU A 54 -7.32 -4.94 -5.72
CA GLU A 54 -7.13 -6.40 -5.75
C GLU A 54 -5.90 -6.75 -4.93
N THR A 55 -5.99 -7.81 -4.14
CA THR A 55 -4.80 -8.43 -3.57
C THR A 55 -4.15 -9.40 -4.55
N LEU A 56 -2.88 -9.74 -4.31
CA LEU A 56 -2.16 -10.78 -5.02
C LEU A 56 -2.83 -12.15 -4.87
N ALA A 57 -3.42 -12.44 -3.71
CA ALA A 57 -4.17 -13.67 -3.51
C ALA A 57 -5.46 -13.70 -4.34
N GLU A 58 -6.21 -12.59 -4.42
CA GLU A 58 -7.37 -12.48 -5.32
C GLU A 58 -6.95 -12.64 -6.79
N ALA A 59 -5.84 -12.02 -7.19
CA ALA A 59 -5.30 -12.13 -8.54
C ALA A 59 -4.87 -13.56 -8.89
N ALA A 60 -4.29 -14.28 -7.92
CA ALA A 60 -3.94 -15.69 -8.07
C ALA A 60 -5.20 -16.55 -8.28
N VAL A 61 -6.19 -16.43 -7.38
CA VAL A 61 -7.44 -17.20 -7.47
C VAL A 61 -8.20 -16.92 -8.76
N ARG A 62 -8.29 -15.65 -9.19
CA ARG A 62 -8.91 -15.26 -10.46
C ARG A 62 -8.26 -15.93 -11.67
N GLN A 63 -6.99 -16.31 -11.56
CA GLN A 63 -6.19 -16.90 -12.63
C GLN A 63 -5.92 -18.41 -12.42
N GLY A 64 -6.65 -19.05 -11.52
CA GLY A 64 -6.56 -20.49 -11.28
C GLY A 64 -5.33 -20.94 -10.48
N VAL A 65 -4.65 -20.00 -9.80
CA VAL A 65 -3.52 -20.26 -8.90
C VAL A 65 -4.04 -20.32 -7.47
N GLU A 66 -3.69 -21.37 -6.73
CA GLU A 66 -4.06 -21.51 -5.32
C GLU A 66 -3.32 -20.48 -4.46
N ALA A 67 -4.00 -19.94 -3.45
CA ALA A 67 -3.42 -19.00 -2.50
C ALA A 67 -3.67 -19.48 -1.07
N PHE A 68 -2.62 -19.45 -0.26
CA PHE A 68 -2.64 -19.83 1.15
C PHE A 68 -2.06 -18.69 1.98
N SER A 69 -2.62 -18.46 3.16
CA SER A 69 -2.19 -17.39 4.06
C SER A 69 -2.10 -17.89 5.49
N ILE A 70 -0.98 -17.63 6.15
CA ILE A 70 -0.75 -17.91 7.56
C ILE A 70 -0.62 -16.57 8.28
N ASN A 71 -1.66 -16.21 9.02
CA ASN A 71 -1.82 -14.97 9.76
C ASN A 71 -1.69 -13.66 8.94
N GLN A 72 -1.46 -13.72 7.62
CA GLN A 72 -1.35 -12.53 6.77
C GLN A 72 -2.75 -11.97 6.53
N PHE A 73 -3.15 -11.09 7.45
CA PHE A 73 -4.51 -10.57 7.55
C PHE A 73 -4.94 -9.74 6.34
N ALA A 74 -4.01 -9.22 5.54
CA ALA A 74 -4.35 -8.50 4.31
C ALA A 74 -4.99 -9.41 3.24
N PHE A 75 -4.84 -10.74 3.37
CA PHE A 75 -5.46 -11.74 2.49
C PHE A 75 -6.69 -12.41 3.09
N LEU A 76 -7.03 -12.15 4.35
CA LEU A 76 -8.22 -12.72 5.01
C LEU A 76 -9.50 -12.24 4.32
N TYR A 77 -10.28 -13.17 3.77
CA TYR A 77 -11.45 -12.91 2.90
C TYR A 77 -11.12 -12.17 1.59
N ARG A 78 -9.84 -12.08 1.25
CA ARG A 78 -9.29 -11.35 0.10
C ARG A 78 -8.36 -12.27 -0.68
N GLY A 79 -8.97 -13.32 -1.24
CA GLY A 79 -8.27 -14.40 -1.96
C GLY A 79 -7.97 -15.63 -1.10
N THR A 80 -8.20 -15.57 0.21
CA THR A 80 -8.13 -16.72 1.13
C THR A 80 -9.28 -16.68 2.14
N GLY A 81 -9.69 -17.83 2.66
CA GLY A 81 -10.65 -17.94 3.76
C GLY A 81 -12.10 -17.60 3.44
N TRP A 82 -12.52 -17.53 2.16
CA TRP A 82 -13.92 -17.25 1.78
C TRP A 82 -14.89 -18.33 2.28
N TRP A 83 -16.21 -18.04 2.30
CA TRP A 83 -17.26 -19.05 2.57
C TRP A 83 -17.10 -20.29 1.67
N GLY A 84 -16.68 -21.42 2.27
CA GLY A 84 -16.39 -22.67 1.56
C GLY A 84 -14.91 -22.91 1.19
N GLN A 85 -14.01 -21.97 1.50
CA GLN A 85 -12.55 -22.08 1.34
C GLN A 85 -11.80 -21.66 2.63
N GLU A 86 -12.39 -21.86 3.81
CA GLU A 86 -11.75 -21.57 5.10
C GLU A 86 -10.39 -22.29 5.26
N GLU A 87 -10.19 -23.41 4.56
CA GLU A 87 -8.95 -24.20 4.55
C GLU A 87 -7.75 -23.51 3.85
N THR A 88 -7.89 -22.26 3.38
CA THR A 88 -6.80 -21.51 2.74
C THR A 88 -6.24 -20.37 3.60
N TYR A 89 -6.89 -20.04 4.72
CA TYR A 89 -6.40 -19.07 5.69
C TYR A 89 -6.21 -19.72 7.06
N PHE A 90 -4.99 -19.69 7.57
CA PHE A 90 -4.61 -20.32 8.83
C PHE A 90 -4.26 -19.25 9.86
N ASN A 91 -4.93 -19.29 11.00
CA ASN A 91 -4.42 -18.64 12.20
C ASN A 91 -3.59 -19.66 12.96
N ALA A 92 -2.28 -19.43 13.04
CA ALA A 92 -1.41 -20.29 13.83
C ALA A 92 -1.91 -20.34 15.28
N PRO A 93 -2.11 -21.54 15.85
CA PRO A 93 -2.43 -21.68 17.25
C PRO A 93 -1.25 -21.21 18.12
N PRO A 94 -1.47 -20.81 19.38
CA PRO A 94 -0.37 -20.52 20.28
C PRO A 94 0.60 -21.70 20.39
N GLY A 95 1.90 -21.40 20.34
CA GLY A 95 2.97 -22.37 20.49
C GLY A 95 3.13 -22.85 21.93
N THR A 96 4.15 -23.68 22.17
CA THR A 96 4.47 -24.21 23.52
C THR A 96 4.80 -23.13 24.54
N ASN A 97 5.21 -21.94 24.08
CA ASN A 97 5.45 -20.76 24.91
C ASN A 97 4.18 -19.98 25.28
N GLY A 98 3.00 -20.44 24.83
CA GLY A 98 1.69 -19.81 25.09
C GLY A 98 1.36 -18.65 24.17
N TYR A 99 2.16 -18.37 23.14
CA TYR A 99 1.95 -17.24 22.22
C TYR A 99 1.80 -17.68 20.77
N ALA A 100 0.97 -16.97 20.00
CA ALA A 100 0.91 -17.09 18.54
C ALA A 100 1.95 -16.15 17.87
N ASP A 101 3.22 -16.34 18.22
CA ASP A 101 4.36 -15.52 17.79
C ASP A 101 5.04 -16.09 16.54
N TYR A 102 6.21 -15.55 16.17
CA TYR A 102 7.00 -16.04 15.04
C TYR A 102 7.19 -17.57 15.02
N SER A 103 7.42 -18.21 16.17
CA SER A 103 7.68 -19.66 16.22
C SER A 103 6.44 -20.42 15.83
N ALA A 104 5.30 -20.10 16.45
CA ALA A 104 4.02 -20.74 16.15
C ALA A 104 3.63 -20.59 14.66
N ARG A 105 3.89 -19.41 14.09
CA ARG A 105 3.55 -19.12 12.68
C ARG A 105 4.49 -19.84 11.70
N PHE A 106 5.78 -19.94 12.02
CA PHE A 106 6.70 -20.79 11.24
C PHE A 106 6.36 -22.27 11.37
N ASP A 107 6.02 -22.75 12.57
CA ASP A 107 5.65 -24.15 12.80
C ASP A 107 4.38 -24.53 11.98
N GLU A 108 3.41 -23.62 11.88
CA GLU A 108 2.23 -23.78 11.01
C GLU A 108 2.60 -23.81 9.53
N ALA A 109 3.57 -22.98 9.09
CA ALA A 109 4.08 -23.00 7.71
C ALA A 109 4.83 -24.30 7.38
N ILE A 110 5.63 -24.79 8.32
CA ILE A 110 6.33 -26.08 8.22
C ILE A 110 5.31 -27.23 8.13
N ARG A 111 4.28 -27.22 8.98
CA ARG A 111 3.19 -28.20 8.96
C ARG A 111 2.50 -28.22 7.59
N PHE A 112 2.20 -27.04 7.04
CA PHE A 112 1.62 -26.89 5.71
C PHE A 112 2.53 -27.50 4.63
N LEU A 113 3.82 -27.13 4.58
CA LEU A 113 4.75 -27.62 3.56
C LEU A 113 4.94 -29.14 3.59
N ARG A 114 5.04 -29.73 4.80
CA ARG A 114 5.14 -31.19 4.95
C ARG A 114 3.89 -31.89 4.41
N ALA A 115 2.70 -31.40 4.77
CA ALA A 115 1.44 -31.96 4.28
C ALA A 115 1.28 -31.79 2.76
N TYR A 116 1.72 -30.66 2.21
CA TYR A 116 1.71 -30.41 0.77
C TYR A 116 2.63 -31.38 0.02
N ALA A 117 3.87 -31.56 0.51
CA ALA A 117 4.83 -32.48 -0.08
C ALA A 117 4.37 -33.94 -0.02
N GLU A 118 3.71 -34.36 1.06
CA GLU A 118 3.12 -35.70 1.18
C GLU A 118 1.99 -35.94 0.15
N LYS A 119 1.09 -34.97 -0.03
CA LYS A 119 0.06 -35.02 -1.08
C LYS A 119 0.67 -35.10 -2.48
N ARG A 120 1.76 -34.38 -2.73
CA ARG A 120 2.51 -34.45 -4.01
C ARG A 120 3.11 -35.84 -4.23
N ASN A 121 3.84 -36.36 -3.25
CA ASN A 121 4.57 -37.62 -3.36
C ASN A 121 3.64 -38.85 -3.44
N SER A 122 2.44 -38.77 -2.88
CA SER A 122 1.42 -39.82 -2.99
C SER A 122 0.71 -39.86 -4.35
N GLY A 123 0.99 -38.92 -5.26
CA GLY A 123 0.27 -38.79 -6.53
C GLY A 123 -1.16 -38.28 -6.38
N SER A 124 -1.51 -37.75 -5.20
CA SER A 124 -2.84 -37.19 -4.91
C SER A 124 -3.04 -35.81 -5.55
N LEU A 125 -1.96 -35.19 -6.04
CA LEU A 125 -2.00 -33.93 -6.78
C LEU A 125 -1.89 -34.20 -8.29
N PRO A 126 -2.48 -33.34 -9.14
CA PRO A 126 -2.38 -33.47 -10.59
C PRO A 126 -0.92 -33.51 -11.08
N GLU A 127 -0.68 -34.28 -12.15
CA GLU A 127 0.66 -34.56 -12.73
C GLU A 127 1.42 -33.28 -13.17
N ARG A 128 0.69 -32.20 -13.46
CA ARG A 128 1.24 -30.86 -13.70
C ARG A 128 0.55 -29.87 -12.79
N GLN A 129 1.10 -29.66 -11.60
CA GLN A 129 0.53 -28.74 -10.63
C GLN A 129 0.79 -27.28 -11.03
N ALA A 130 -0.25 -26.44 -10.93
CA ALA A 130 -0.09 -25.00 -11.02
C ALA A 130 0.79 -24.49 -9.86
N PRO A 131 1.51 -23.38 -10.02
CA PRO A 131 2.16 -22.73 -8.88
C PRO A 131 1.09 -22.37 -7.83
N PHE A 132 1.53 -22.14 -6.58
CA PHE A 132 0.69 -21.59 -5.54
C PHE A 132 1.38 -20.41 -4.85
N LEU A 133 0.59 -19.52 -4.27
CA LEU A 133 1.06 -18.45 -3.39
C LEU A 133 0.94 -18.91 -1.93
N LEU A 134 2.01 -18.76 -1.14
CA LEU A 134 1.96 -18.88 0.31
C LEU A 134 2.42 -17.58 0.95
N ALA A 135 1.60 -17.01 1.82
CA ALA A 135 1.90 -15.81 2.58
C ALA A 135 2.04 -16.12 4.07
N LEU A 136 3.04 -15.52 4.71
CA LEU A 136 3.33 -15.68 6.13
C LEU A 136 3.58 -14.30 6.74
N TYR A 137 2.90 -13.98 7.85
CA TYR A 137 3.01 -12.67 8.52
C TYR A 137 3.40 -12.79 10.00
N MET A 138 4.29 -11.92 10.45
CA MET A 138 4.78 -11.82 11.83
C MET A 138 4.85 -10.37 12.28
N ASP A 139 4.32 -10.07 13.47
CA ASP A 139 4.29 -8.73 14.09
C ASP A 139 5.25 -8.61 15.29
N ASP A 140 6.05 -9.65 15.56
CA ASP A 140 6.99 -9.72 16.68
C ASP A 140 7.89 -8.50 16.84
N LEU A 141 8.57 -8.10 15.77
CA LEU A 141 9.54 -7.00 15.83
C LEU A 141 8.87 -5.64 16.02
N ASP A 142 7.67 -5.47 15.46
CA ASP A 142 6.87 -4.25 15.66
C ASP A 142 6.40 -4.16 17.13
N ALA A 143 5.79 -5.24 17.62
CA ALA A 143 5.27 -5.31 18.98
C ALA A 143 6.35 -5.13 20.04
N VAL A 144 7.50 -5.81 19.89
CA VAL A 144 8.67 -5.65 20.78
C VAL A 144 9.28 -4.26 20.60
N GLY A 145 9.40 -3.78 19.36
CA GLY A 145 9.98 -2.48 19.03
C GLY A 145 9.21 -1.30 19.62
N HIS A 146 7.89 -1.39 19.71
CA HIS A 146 7.05 -0.39 20.37
C HIS A 146 7.35 -0.23 21.86
N ASN A 147 7.76 -1.31 22.54
CA ASN A 147 8.15 -1.32 23.95
C ASN A 147 7.06 -0.77 24.90
N MET A 148 5.77 -1.03 24.59
CA MET A 148 4.63 -0.46 25.33
C MET A 148 4.21 -1.29 26.54
N LYS A 149 4.26 -2.61 26.41
CA LYS A 149 3.79 -3.60 27.39
C LYS A 149 4.54 -4.91 27.17
N GLU A 150 4.34 -5.88 28.06
CA GLU A 150 4.82 -7.23 27.82
C GLU A 150 4.11 -7.84 26.60
N VAL A 151 4.89 -8.39 25.68
CA VAL A 151 4.40 -9.03 24.46
C VAL A 151 5.33 -10.15 24.05
N TYR A 152 4.75 -11.31 23.68
CA TYR A 152 5.50 -12.51 23.30
C TYR A 152 6.57 -12.95 24.33
N GLY A 153 6.30 -12.72 25.62
CA GLY A 153 7.23 -13.02 26.71
C GLY A 153 8.41 -12.05 26.85
N VAL A 154 8.35 -10.89 26.19
CA VAL A 154 9.36 -9.82 26.31
C VAL A 154 8.78 -8.68 27.13
N SER A 155 9.31 -8.46 28.33
CA SER A 155 8.91 -7.34 29.18
C SER A 155 9.53 -6.03 28.67
N PRO A 156 8.85 -4.88 28.86
CA PRO A 156 9.31 -3.61 28.33
C PRO A 156 10.53 -3.06 29.10
N VAL A 157 11.50 -2.54 28.35
CA VAL A 157 12.80 -2.01 28.84
C VAL A 157 12.80 -0.49 29.00
N ARG A 158 13.87 0.08 29.58
CA ARG A 158 13.92 1.52 29.92
C ARG A 158 14.63 2.38 28.88
N THR A 159 15.74 1.90 28.34
CA THR A 159 16.64 2.67 27.47
C THR A 159 16.50 2.28 26.00
N GLU A 160 16.91 3.18 25.11
CA GLU A 160 16.90 2.91 23.67
C GLU A 160 17.86 1.78 23.29
N ALA A 161 19.01 1.69 23.95
CA ALA A 161 19.98 0.61 23.72
C ALA A 161 19.38 -0.77 24.08
N GLU A 162 18.73 -0.89 25.24
CA GLU A 162 18.03 -2.11 25.64
C GLU A 162 16.88 -2.43 24.67
N ARG A 163 16.15 -1.41 24.20
CA ARG A 163 15.03 -1.62 23.25
C ARG A 163 15.54 -2.19 21.93
N ARG A 164 16.62 -1.62 21.38
CA ARG A 164 17.25 -2.14 20.16
C ARG A 164 17.81 -3.54 20.38
N GLN A 165 18.41 -3.81 21.54
CA GLN A 165 18.89 -5.15 21.86
C GLN A 165 17.76 -6.17 21.93
N ALA A 166 16.61 -5.84 22.54
CA ALA A 166 15.45 -6.72 22.58
C ALA A 166 14.91 -7.05 21.17
N VAL A 167 14.93 -6.08 20.25
CA VAL A 167 14.59 -6.31 18.83
C VAL A 167 15.62 -7.21 18.14
N VAL A 168 16.92 -6.99 18.38
CA VAL A 168 18.00 -7.84 17.83
C VAL A 168 17.90 -9.28 18.35
N ASP A 169 17.64 -9.47 19.64
CA ASP A 169 17.48 -10.79 20.25
C ASP A 169 16.27 -11.53 19.68
N ARG A 170 15.14 -10.82 19.48
CA ARG A 170 13.95 -11.37 18.80
C ARG A 170 14.24 -11.69 17.33
N LEU A 171 14.95 -10.83 16.61
CA LEU A 171 15.33 -11.08 15.22
C LEU A 171 16.23 -12.32 15.09
N ALA A 172 17.18 -12.52 16.00
CA ALA A 172 18.04 -13.70 16.00
C ALA A 172 17.27 -15.00 16.24
N LEU A 173 16.18 -14.94 17.02
CA LEU A 173 15.26 -16.07 17.19
C LEU A 173 14.47 -16.35 15.91
N MET A 174 13.95 -15.31 15.26
CA MET A 174 13.24 -15.42 13.98
C MET A 174 14.13 -15.96 12.86
N ASP A 175 15.37 -15.51 12.79
CA ASP A 175 16.38 -15.98 11.81
C ASP A 175 16.65 -17.49 11.94
N ARG A 176 16.79 -18.01 13.18
CA ARG A 176 16.92 -19.46 13.41
C ARG A 176 15.70 -20.24 12.95
N LYS A 177 14.49 -19.71 13.17
CA LYS A 177 13.26 -20.36 12.69
C LYS A 177 13.06 -20.27 11.19
N LEU A 178 13.53 -19.18 10.55
CA LEU A 178 13.62 -19.12 9.11
C LEU A 178 14.59 -20.19 8.56
N ALA A 179 15.73 -20.41 9.21
CA ALA A 179 16.65 -21.48 8.82
C ALA A 179 15.99 -22.87 8.88
N GLU A 180 15.27 -23.19 9.96
CA GLU A 180 14.50 -24.44 10.08
C GLU A 180 13.43 -24.57 8.97
N PHE A 181 12.69 -23.50 8.68
CA PHE A 181 11.74 -23.50 7.58
C PHE A 181 12.40 -23.79 6.23
N ILE A 182 13.58 -23.22 5.98
CA ILE A 182 14.37 -23.47 4.75
C ILE A 182 14.89 -24.90 4.70
N GLU A 183 15.35 -25.47 5.82
CA GLU A 183 15.72 -26.88 5.91
C GLU A 183 14.55 -27.79 5.54
N VAL A 184 13.34 -27.51 6.02
CA VAL A 184 12.13 -28.26 5.62
C VAL A 184 11.83 -28.10 4.13
N CYS A 185 12.01 -26.91 3.55
CA CYS A 185 11.87 -26.73 2.10
C CYS A 185 12.85 -27.62 1.32
N LEU A 186 14.08 -27.78 1.81
CA LEU A 186 15.09 -28.66 1.20
C LEU A 186 14.73 -30.14 1.36
N GLU A 187 14.34 -30.57 2.57
CA GLU A 187 13.91 -31.94 2.87
C GLU A 187 12.72 -32.39 2.02
N THR A 188 11.77 -31.48 1.78
CA THR A 188 10.57 -31.73 0.98
C THR A 188 10.83 -31.64 -0.53
N GLY A 189 12.01 -31.22 -0.95
CA GLY A 189 12.35 -30.98 -2.36
C GLY A 189 11.68 -29.75 -2.98
N LEU A 190 11.00 -28.91 -2.18
CA LEU A 190 10.30 -27.72 -2.66
C LEU A 190 11.22 -26.52 -2.86
N TYR A 191 12.37 -26.47 -2.16
CA TYR A 191 13.27 -25.31 -2.17
C TYR A 191 13.69 -24.85 -3.57
N GLU A 192 14.09 -25.78 -4.44
CA GLU A 192 14.54 -25.48 -5.82
C GLU A 192 13.38 -25.01 -6.72
N GLU A 193 12.14 -25.22 -6.31
CA GLU A 193 10.94 -24.82 -7.04
C GLU A 193 10.32 -23.52 -6.52
N MET A 194 10.79 -23.00 -5.38
CA MET A 194 10.24 -21.83 -4.70
C MET A 194 11.05 -20.57 -4.94
N SER A 195 10.34 -19.46 -5.10
CA SER A 195 10.88 -18.10 -4.99
C SER A 195 10.41 -17.50 -3.68
N PHE A 196 11.32 -16.82 -2.97
CA PHE A 196 11.06 -16.24 -1.67
C PHE A 196 11.16 -14.72 -1.72
N LEU A 197 10.27 -14.06 -0.98
CA LEU A 197 10.34 -12.64 -0.66
C LEU A 197 10.18 -12.49 0.86
N LEU A 198 11.20 -11.93 1.50
CA LEU A 198 11.15 -11.51 2.90
C LEU A 198 11.21 -9.99 2.95
N THR A 199 10.18 -9.34 3.48
CA THR A 199 10.11 -7.88 3.56
C THR A 199 9.37 -7.38 4.79
N THR A 200 9.45 -6.08 5.05
CA THR A 200 8.67 -5.38 6.07
C THR A 200 7.78 -4.32 5.42
N ASP A 201 6.71 -3.95 6.11
CA ASP A 201 5.78 -2.91 5.68
C ASP A 201 6.26 -1.49 6.03
N HIS A 202 6.94 -1.35 7.15
CA HIS A 202 7.59 -0.12 7.59
C HIS A 202 8.85 -0.41 8.42
N GLY A 203 9.51 0.67 8.84
CA GLY A 203 10.57 0.63 9.84
C GLY A 203 10.06 1.07 11.21
N MET A 204 10.96 1.58 12.06
CA MET A 204 10.66 2.02 13.43
C MET A 204 11.62 3.13 13.86
N ALA A 205 11.09 4.23 14.39
CA ALA A 205 11.87 5.36 14.91
C ALA A 205 11.78 5.43 16.45
N PRO A 206 12.87 5.83 17.15
CA PRO A 206 12.84 6.12 18.58
C PRO A 206 11.88 7.25 18.92
N MET A 207 11.23 7.13 20.08
CA MET A 207 10.27 8.08 20.60
C MET A 207 10.47 8.29 22.11
N GLY A 208 10.52 9.54 22.54
CA GLY A 208 10.41 9.93 23.95
C GLY A 208 11.73 9.96 24.70
N PHE A 209 12.27 8.80 25.03
CA PHE A 209 13.47 8.74 25.87
C PHE A 209 14.70 8.62 24.97
N GLY A 210 15.47 9.71 24.88
CA GLY A 210 16.73 9.77 24.13
C GLY A 210 17.81 8.80 24.62
N LEU A 211 19.00 8.92 24.00
CA LEU A 211 20.18 8.11 24.29
C LEU A 211 20.55 8.14 25.79
N ALA A 212 21.04 7.02 26.31
CA ALA A 212 21.18 6.66 27.73
C ALA A 212 22.05 7.58 28.62
N THR A 213 22.44 8.77 28.16
CA THR A 213 23.50 9.59 28.75
C THR A 213 23.04 10.79 29.58
N GLU A 214 21.73 11.10 29.64
CA GLU A 214 21.26 12.28 30.38
C GLU A 214 20.65 11.93 31.75
N PRO A 215 21.18 12.47 32.87
CA PRO A 215 20.52 12.39 34.16
C PRO A 215 19.30 13.33 34.19
N GLY A 216 18.09 12.77 34.23
CA GLY A 216 16.85 13.53 34.33
C GLY A 216 15.76 13.02 33.39
N PHE A 217 14.67 13.78 33.26
CA PHE A 217 13.63 13.55 32.27
C PHE A 217 14.07 14.31 30.99
N PRO A 218 14.51 13.63 29.92
CA PRO A 218 15.03 14.32 28.74
C PRO A 218 13.92 15.14 28.09
N ASP A 219 14.27 16.27 27.49
CA ASP A 219 13.31 17.16 26.82
C ASP A 219 12.50 16.44 25.72
N SER A 220 13.09 15.43 25.09
CA SER A 220 12.42 14.56 24.12
C SER A 220 11.31 13.69 24.69
N ALA A 221 11.27 13.49 26.02
CA ALA A 221 10.25 12.67 26.66
C ALA A 221 8.92 13.40 26.84
N ALA A 222 8.95 14.73 26.77
CA ALA A 222 7.74 15.55 26.68
C ALA A 222 7.30 15.68 25.22
N SER A 223 5.98 15.72 25.01
CA SER A 223 5.43 15.99 23.69
C SER A 223 5.79 17.41 23.24
N LYS A 224 6.25 17.54 21.99
CA LYS A 224 6.50 18.81 21.31
C LYS A 224 5.27 19.38 20.62
N LEU A 225 4.13 18.69 20.70
CA LEU A 225 2.87 19.16 20.12
C LEU A 225 2.47 20.55 20.65
N PRO A 226 2.50 20.86 21.96
CA PRO A 226 2.09 22.18 22.45
C PRO A 226 2.94 23.33 21.87
N ASP A 227 4.27 23.16 21.80
CA ASP A 227 5.16 24.16 21.21
C ASP A 227 4.93 24.31 19.70
N LEU A 228 4.70 23.19 18.99
CA LEU A 228 4.36 23.20 17.57
C LEU A 228 3.08 24.03 17.30
N LEU A 229 2.02 23.78 18.08
CA LEU A 229 0.76 24.51 17.94
C LEU A 229 0.95 26.00 18.27
N ALA A 230 1.64 26.33 19.36
CA ALA A 230 1.90 27.71 19.75
C ALA A 230 2.68 28.50 18.67
N ARG A 231 3.65 27.87 18.00
CA ARG A 231 4.39 28.49 16.88
C ARG A 231 3.51 28.74 15.67
N ILE A 232 2.59 27.84 15.37
CA ILE A 232 1.63 28.01 14.26
C ILE A 232 0.64 29.13 14.60
N GLU A 233 0.04 29.10 15.79
CA GLU A 233 -0.94 30.10 16.24
C GLU A 233 -0.34 31.50 16.38
N ALA A 234 0.96 31.62 16.67
CA ALA A 234 1.68 32.90 16.68
C ALA A 234 1.72 33.61 15.31
N LEU A 235 1.35 32.93 14.22
CA LEU A 235 1.16 33.55 12.90
C LEU A 235 -0.09 34.45 12.83
N GLY A 236 -0.95 34.41 13.86
CA GLY A 236 -2.10 35.29 14.02
C GLY A 236 -3.39 34.71 13.44
N THR A 237 -4.31 35.61 13.04
CA THR A 237 -5.62 35.24 12.48
C THR A 237 -5.49 34.28 11.29
N GLY A 238 -6.28 33.21 11.28
CA GLY A 238 -6.27 32.19 10.22
C GLY A 238 -5.40 30.96 10.50
N TYR A 239 -4.87 30.83 11.74
CA TYR A 239 -3.97 29.76 12.18
C TYR A 239 -4.34 29.12 13.53
N LYS A 240 -5.55 29.37 14.07
CA LYS A 240 -6.01 28.73 15.30
C LYS A 240 -6.08 27.21 15.12
N CYS A 241 -5.33 26.47 15.93
CA CYS A 241 -5.21 25.04 15.80
C CYS A 241 -6.14 24.31 16.76
N GLU A 242 -6.55 23.11 16.36
CA GLU A 242 -7.30 22.24 17.24
C GLU A 242 -6.93 20.78 17.02
N VAL A 243 -6.54 20.10 18.10
CA VAL A 243 -6.21 18.67 18.07
C VAL A 243 -7.49 17.86 18.12
N LEU A 244 -7.69 17.04 17.10
CA LEU A 244 -8.87 16.19 16.95
C LEU A 244 -8.50 14.71 17.08
N LEU A 245 -9.40 13.93 17.67
CA LEU A 245 -9.19 12.52 18.01
C LEU A 245 -10.45 11.70 17.66
N PRO A 246 -10.32 10.55 16.96
CA PRO A 246 -11.44 9.65 16.75
C PRO A 246 -12.00 9.13 18.08
N GLY A 247 -13.32 8.95 18.15
CA GLY A 247 -14.02 8.53 19.38
C GLY A 247 -13.98 9.55 20.52
N GLY A 248 -13.43 10.74 20.29
CA GLY A 248 -13.32 11.83 21.26
C GLY A 248 -13.78 13.14 20.63
N LYS A 249 -12.87 14.13 20.55
CA LYS A 249 -13.13 15.39 19.85
C LYS A 249 -12.95 15.20 18.35
N GLU A 250 -13.98 14.70 17.68
CA GLU A 250 -13.91 14.38 16.24
C GLU A 250 -14.11 15.60 15.33
N ARG A 251 -14.76 16.66 15.82
CA ARG A 251 -15.09 17.86 15.04
C ARG A 251 -14.43 19.09 15.64
N PRO A 252 -14.01 20.06 14.80
CA PRO A 252 -13.48 21.33 15.30
C PRO A 252 -14.60 22.19 15.89
N ASP A 253 -14.23 23.01 16.87
CA ASP A 253 -15.08 24.07 17.41
C ASP A 253 -15.23 25.22 16.40
N GLU A 254 -16.23 26.07 16.61
CA GLU A 254 -16.40 27.28 15.82
C GLU A 254 -15.16 28.20 15.93
N GLY A 255 -14.74 28.76 14.78
CA GLY A 255 -13.59 29.64 14.67
C GLY A 255 -12.23 28.93 14.65
N THR A 256 -12.17 27.59 14.67
CA THR A 256 -10.93 26.84 14.40
C THR A 256 -10.54 26.94 12.93
N ASP A 257 -9.26 27.25 12.67
CA ASP A 257 -8.73 27.40 11.31
C ASP A 257 -8.04 26.12 10.80
N ILE A 258 -7.40 25.37 11.71
CA ILE A 258 -6.57 24.20 11.38
C ILE A 258 -6.95 23.02 12.27
N ALA A 259 -7.47 21.97 11.66
CA ALA A 259 -7.64 20.67 12.30
C ALA A 259 -6.29 19.92 12.32
N VAL A 260 -5.92 19.40 13.49
CA VAL A 260 -4.66 18.69 13.72
C VAL A 260 -4.93 17.25 14.12
N VAL A 261 -4.40 16.30 13.35
CA VAL A 261 -4.50 14.85 13.62
C VAL A 261 -3.10 14.27 13.78
N THR A 262 -2.89 13.37 14.74
CA THR A 262 -1.58 12.76 15.00
C THR A 262 -1.69 11.36 15.59
N VAL A 263 -0.69 10.51 15.32
CA VAL A 263 -0.57 9.14 15.87
C VAL A 263 0.66 9.03 16.79
N GLY A 264 1.64 9.92 16.67
CA GLY A 264 2.73 10.05 17.62
C GLY A 264 3.91 10.86 17.10
N LEU A 265 4.43 10.54 15.92
CA LEU A 265 5.65 11.14 15.36
C LEU A 265 5.40 12.09 14.18
N MET A 266 4.16 12.12 13.69
CA MET A 266 3.76 13.02 12.62
C MET A 266 2.42 13.68 12.96
N VAL A 267 2.31 14.96 12.64
CA VAL A 267 1.04 15.68 12.61
C VAL A 267 0.58 15.87 11.18
N GLN A 268 -0.73 15.78 11.00
CA GLN A 268 -1.46 16.09 9.79
C GLN A 268 -2.22 17.38 10.06
N LEU A 269 -1.93 18.42 9.28
CA LEU A 269 -2.63 19.70 9.34
C LEU A 269 -3.62 19.76 8.17
N SER A 270 -4.86 20.14 8.45
CA SER A 270 -5.89 20.38 7.43
C SER A 270 -6.64 21.67 7.75
N TYR A 271 -6.77 22.57 6.77
CA TYR A 271 -7.47 23.83 6.96
C TYR A 271 -8.97 23.62 6.93
N VAL A 272 -9.66 24.08 7.97
CA VAL A 272 -11.12 23.96 8.09
C VAL A 272 -11.78 24.90 7.08
N ASN A 273 -12.70 24.38 6.27
CA ASN A 273 -13.47 25.12 5.25
C ASN A 273 -12.65 25.88 4.18
N GLU A 274 -11.36 25.60 4.02
CA GLU A 274 -10.53 26.19 2.97
C GLU A 274 -10.16 25.12 1.94
N PHE A 275 -10.50 25.33 0.68
CA PHE A 275 -10.26 24.37 -0.40
C PHE A 275 -9.38 24.94 -1.52
N ASN A 276 -9.04 26.23 -1.47
CA ASN A 276 -8.23 26.88 -2.49
C ASN A 276 -6.75 26.47 -2.34
N PRO A 277 -6.16 25.80 -3.34
CA PRO A 277 -4.78 25.31 -3.27
C PRO A 277 -3.75 26.44 -3.15
N ASP A 278 -4.00 27.61 -3.71
CA ASP A 278 -3.07 28.75 -3.65
C ASP A 278 -3.01 29.33 -2.24
N VAL A 279 -4.18 29.48 -1.59
CA VAL A 279 -4.27 29.93 -0.19
C VAL A 279 -3.61 28.92 0.74
N ILE A 280 -3.90 27.62 0.53
CA ILE A 280 -3.29 26.52 1.29
C ILE A 280 -1.76 26.55 1.15
N GLN A 281 -1.25 26.73 -0.07
CA GLN A 281 0.18 26.77 -0.35
C GLN A 281 0.85 27.97 0.35
N GLU A 282 0.23 29.15 0.30
CA GLU A 282 0.74 30.34 1.01
C GLU A 282 0.80 30.10 2.52
N LYS A 283 -0.29 29.58 3.11
CA LYS A 283 -0.34 29.29 4.54
C LYS A 283 0.70 28.24 4.94
N ASN A 284 0.86 27.18 4.15
CA ASN A 284 1.86 26.14 4.36
C ASN A 284 3.29 26.70 4.34
N THR A 285 3.61 27.59 3.40
CA THR A 285 4.91 28.25 3.34
C THR A 285 5.18 29.11 4.59
N ARG A 286 4.16 29.78 5.13
CA ARG A 286 4.27 30.54 6.39
C ARG A 286 4.52 29.63 7.59
N ILE A 287 3.78 28.53 7.72
CA ILE A 287 3.99 27.51 8.77
C ILE A 287 5.41 26.94 8.67
N ALA A 288 5.81 26.50 7.48
CA ALA A 288 7.15 25.94 7.28
C ALA A 288 8.24 26.92 7.71
N ARG A 289 8.12 28.22 7.39
CA ARG A 289 9.06 29.25 7.83
C ARG A 289 9.08 29.43 9.35
N ALA A 290 7.92 29.43 10.01
CA ALA A 290 7.83 29.53 11.48
C ALA A 290 8.49 28.35 12.20
N LEU A 291 8.55 27.19 11.55
CA LEU A 291 9.11 25.96 12.09
C LEU A 291 10.60 25.75 11.75
N GLN A 292 11.22 26.60 10.92
CA GLN A 292 12.63 26.43 10.49
C GLN A 292 13.63 26.33 11.64
N ASN A 293 13.36 26.99 12.76
CA ASN A 293 14.25 27.01 13.94
C ASN A 293 13.78 26.08 15.06
N ALA A 294 12.78 25.23 14.81
CA ALA A 294 12.33 24.23 15.78
C ALA A 294 13.23 22.99 15.65
N ASP A 295 14.13 22.82 16.61
CA ASP A 295 15.08 21.71 16.69
C ASP A 295 14.43 20.33 16.72
N TYR A 296 13.18 20.20 17.16
CA TYR A 296 12.46 18.92 17.15
C TYR A 296 11.77 18.58 15.81
N VAL A 297 11.70 19.51 14.85
CA VAL A 297 11.08 19.26 13.53
C VAL A 297 12.10 18.61 12.61
N GLY A 298 11.77 17.44 12.07
CA GLY A 298 12.65 16.70 11.16
C GLY A 298 12.35 16.97 9.69
N ARG A 299 11.10 16.75 9.27
CA ARG A 299 10.68 16.95 7.88
C ARG A 299 9.26 17.47 7.79
N ILE A 300 9.06 18.39 6.87
CA ILE A 300 7.75 18.88 6.43
C ILE A 300 7.51 18.35 5.02
N MET A 301 6.31 17.82 4.74
CA MET A 301 5.93 17.31 3.42
C MET A 301 4.70 18.06 2.91
N PHE A 302 4.86 18.68 1.75
CA PHE A 302 3.81 19.47 1.09
C PHE A 302 2.86 18.60 0.25
N PRO A 303 1.67 19.12 -0.13
CA PRO A 303 0.68 18.38 -0.92
C PRO A 303 1.22 17.74 -2.21
N GLY A 304 2.09 18.45 -2.94
CA GLY A 304 2.71 17.92 -4.16
C GLY A 304 3.58 16.69 -3.88
N GLU A 305 4.36 16.69 -2.80
CA GLU A 305 5.16 15.54 -2.39
C GLU A 305 4.28 14.38 -1.93
N MET A 306 3.20 14.65 -1.20
CA MET A 306 2.22 13.63 -0.78
C MET A 306 1.59 12.95 -2.01
N LYS A 307 1.21 13.72 -3.03
CA LYS A 307 0.67 13.19 -4.29
C LYS A 307 1.68 12.26 -4.97
N VAL A 308 2.95 12.68 -5.07
CA VAL A 308 4.03 11.86 -5.66
C VAL A 308 4.28 10.57 -4.85
N ARG A 309 4.05 10.59 -3.53
CA ARG A 309 4.16 9.43 -2.64
C ARG A 309 2.90 8.54 -2.63
N GLY A 310 1.91 8.82 -3.48
CA GLY A 310 0.72 7.98 -3.60
C GLY A 310 -0.30 8.16 -2.47
N VAL A 311 -0.36 9.34 -1.88
CA VAL A 311 -1.37 9.72 -0.89
C VAL A 311 -2.59 10.33 -1.60
N LYS A 312 -3.81 10.04 -1.12
CA LYS A 312 -5.03 10.65 -1.67
C LYS A 312 -5.10 12.17 -1.38
N PRO A 313 -5.80 12.97 -2.22
CA PRO A 313 -6.07 14.37 -1.93
C PRO A 313 -6.97 14.44 -0.69
N GLY A 314 -6.76 15.45 0.15
CA GLY A 314 -7.54 15.61 1.39
C GLY A 314 -7.10 14.72 2.56
N PHE A 315 -6.04 13.91 2.42
CA PHE A 315 -5.43 13.24 3.59
C PHE A 315 -4.86 14.25 4.59
N ALA A 316 -4.11 15.24 4.10
CA ALA A 316 -3.62 16.38 4.85
C ALA A 316 -3.28 17.51 3.88
N ASP A 317 -3.33 18.76 4.36
CA ASP A 317 -2.83 19.92 3.65
C ASP A 317 -1.34 20.17 3.95
N LEU A 318 -0.81 19.70 5.08
CA LEU A 318 0.62 19.69 5.41
C LEU A 318 0.92 18.55 6.38
N LEU A 319 2.03 17.82 6.17
CA LEU A 319 2.56 16.90 7.17
C LEU A 319 3.79 17.49 7.82
N VAL A 320 3.86 17.42 9.15
CA VAL A 320 5.06 17.79 9.91
C VAL A 320 5.45 16.59 10.76
N SER A 321 6.64 16.05 10.51
CA SER A 321 7.19 14.94 11.28
C SER A 321 8.32 15.42 12.17
N SER A 322 8.34 14.92 13.41
CA SER A 322 9.41 15.20 14.34
C SER A 322 10.70 14.49 13.89
N GLN A 323 11.85 15.07 14.22
CA GLN A 323 13.08 14.29 14.18
C GLN A 323 13.14 13.40 15.42
N PRO A 324 13.59 12.13 15.29
CA PRO A 324 13.81 11.27 16.44
C PRO A 324 14.79 11.90 17.44
N PRO A 325 14.58 11.75 18.76
CA PRO A 325 13.53 10.98 19.42
C PRO A 325 12.28 11.81 19.80
N TYR A 326 12.11 13.02 19.29
CA TYR A 326 10.97 13.89 19.63
C TYR A 326 9.65 13.35 19.08
N HIS A 327 8.54 13.83 19.63
CA HIS A 327 7.20 13.35 19.26
C HIS A 327 6.11 14.40 19.48
N PHE A 328 4.96 14.18 18.85
CA PHE A 328 3.76 15.02 18.85
C PHE A 328 2.55 14.31 19.45
N ARG A 329 2.75 13.55 20.53
CA ARG A 329 1.63 12.85 21.18
C ARG A 329 0.61 13.87 21.72
N PRO A 330 -0.70 13.58 21.62
CA PRO A 330 -1.74 14.50 22.08
C PRO A 330 -1.90 14.52 23.62
N TYR A 331 -1.16 13.66 24.33
CA TYR A 331 -1.20 13.57 25.78
C TYR A 331 0.02 14.25 26.40
N PRO A 332 -0.18 15.12 27.41
CA PRO A 332 0.90 15.90 28.01
C PRO A 332 1.79 15.07 28.95
N THR A 333 1.40 13.83 29.28
CA THR A 333 2.21 12.97 30.13
C THR A 333 3.45 12.52 29.39
N GLY A 334 4.60 12.88 29.97
CA GLY A 334 5.88 12.48 29.44
C GLY A 334 6.06 10.96 29.41
N LEU A 335 6.80 10.47 28.43
CA LEU A 335 7.14 9.05 28.31
C LEU A 335 8.15 8.67 29.40
N THR A 336 7.91 7.58 30.12
CA THR A 336 8.77 7.14 31.24
C THR A 336 9.80 6.06 30.86
N ARG A 337 9.90 5.75 29.56
CA ARG A 337 10.80 4.74 28.99
C ARG A 337 10.99 4.99 27.50
N ALA A 338 12.07 4.47 26.93
CA ALA A 338 12.29 4.47 25.48
C ALA A 338 11.15 3.74 24.76
N ARG A 339 10.73 4.26 23.62
CA ARG A 339 9.69 3.66 22.78
C ARG A 339 10.10 3.66 21.32
N GLY A 340 9.50 2.76 20.56
CA GLY A 340 9.46 2.83 19.10
C GLY A 340 8.09 3.33 18.64
N GLN A 341 8.08 4.12 17.56
CA GLN A 341 6.89 4.42 16.80
C GLN A 341 7.27 4.59 15.31
N HIS A 342 6.32 4.43 14.39
CA HIS A 342 6.58 4.35 12.96
C HIS A 342 5.79 5.36 12.10
N ASP A 343 4.86 6.14 12.64
CA ASP A 343 4.13 7.20 11.93
C ASP A 343 5.01 8.44 11.64
N SER A 344 6.13 8.27 10.94
CA SER A 344 7.16 9.30 10.77
C SER A 344 7.68 9.36 9.34
N LEU A 345 8.12 10.56 8.93
CA LEU A 345 8.89 10.78 7.71
C LEU A 345 10.40 10.53 7.88
N ALA A 346 10.85 10.20 9.09
CA ALA A 346 12.23 9.86 9.37
C ALA A 346 12.67 8.62 8.58
N GLY A 347 13.93 8.62 8.13
CA GLY A 347 14.46 7.57 7.26
C GLY A 347 14.34 6.16 7.86
N GLU A 348 14.51 6.01 9.17
CA GLU A 348 14.41 4.73 9.87
C GLU A 348 12.98 4.21 10.07
N ALA A 349 11.96 5.07 10.02
CA ALA A 349 10.56 4.66 9.99
C ALA A 349 10.10 4.32 8.56
N GLN A 350 10.69 4.96 7.57
CA GLN A 350 10.36 4.79 6.16
C GLN A 350 11.15 3.66 5.49
N ALA A 351 12.33 3.30 6.01
CA ALA A 351 13.14 2.22 5.46
C ALA A 351 12.48 0.87 5.73
N ILE A 352 12.36 0.05 4.68
CA ILE A 352 11.93 -1.34 4.80
C ILE A 352 13.06 -2.28 4.43
N VAL A 353 13.00 -3.50 4.96
CA VAL A 353 13.92 -4.58 4.59
C VAL A 353 13.32 -5.33 3.41
N ALA A 354 14.16 -5.78 2.48
CA ALA A 354 13.73 -6.61 1.35
C ALA A 354 14.84 -7.58 0.94
N PHE A 355 14.55 -8.87 1.00
CA PHE A 355 15.39 -9.94 0.50
C PHE A 355 14.58 -10.83 -0.44
N MET A 356 15.18 -11.22 -1.56
CA MET A 356 14.61 -12.17 -2.49
C MET A 356 15.65 -13.26 -2.78
N TRP A 357 15.21 -14.52 -2.85
CA TRP A 357 16.07 -15.65 -3.21
C TRP A 357 15.25 -16.82 -3.77
N GLY A 358 15.94 -17.87 -4.22
CA GLY A 358 15.31 -19.08 -4.76
C GLY A 358 15.19 -19.05 -6.27
N LYS A 359 14.23 -19.82 -6.80
CA LYS A 359 14.00 -20.02 -8.23
C LYS A 359 13.77 -18.68 -8.94
N ASN A 360 14.38 -18.49 -10.11
CA ASN A 360 14.24 -17.30 -10.95
C ASN A 360 14.66 -15.97 -10.27
N ILE A 361 15.48 -16.00 -9.23
CA ILE A 361 16.06 -14.81 -8.59
C ILE A 361 17.59 -14.82 -8.74
N LYS A 362 18.17 -13.71 -9.19
CA LYS A 362 19.62 -13.58 -9.37
C LYS A 362 20.37 -13.75 -8.04
N LYS A 363 21.42 -14.56 -8.06
CA LYS A 363 22.28 -14.81 -6.89
C LYS A 363 23.33 -13.70 -6.70
N GLY A 364 23.59 -13.33 -5.45
CA GLY A 364 24.70 -12.43 -5.08
C GLY A 364 24.53 -10.97 -5.51
N VAL A 365 23.31 -10.55 -5.87
CA VAL A 365 23.03 -9.18 -6.32
C VAL A 365 22.56 -8.32 -5.15
N THR A 366 23.21 -7.18 -4.95
CA THR A 366 22.67 -6.07 -4.15
C THR A 366 22.13 -5.01 -5.09
N TYR A 367 20.80 -4.92 -5.20
CA TYR A 367 20.16 -3.86 -5.95
C TYR A 367 20.22 -2.55 -5.16
N THR A 368 20.65 -1.46 -5.80
CA THR A 368 20.83 -0.13 -5.16
C THR A 368 19.82 0.91 -5.62
N GLY A 369 19.03 0.59 -6.66
CA GLY A 369 17.95 1.45 -7.13
C GLY A 369 16.79 1.49 -6.15
N ARG A 370 15.94 2.51 -6.27
CA ARG A 370 14.76 2.67 -5.41
C ARG A 370 13.76 1.53 -5.63
N VAL A 371 13.25 1.00 -4.53
CA VAL A 371 12.20 -0.01 -4.46
C VAL A 371 11.11 0.52 -3.53
N GLU A 372 9.86 0.40 -3.94
CA GLU A 372 8.71 0.75 -3.11
C GLU A 372 7.98 -0.54 -2.72
N GLY A 373 7.29 -0.54 -1.57
CA GLY A 373 6.47 -1.69 -1.17
C GLY A 373 5.46 -2.13 -2.24
N ALA A 374 4.98 -1.19 -3.06
CA ALA A 374 4.09 -1.46 -4.18
C ALA A 374 4.73 -2.31 -5.30
N ASP A 375 6.06 -2.40 -5.38
CA ASP A 375 6.76 -3.15 -6.44
C ASP A 375 6.72 -4.68 -6.19
N PHE A 376 6.40 -5.12 -4.97
CA PHE A 376 6.50 -6.53 -4.61
C PHE A 376 5.38 -7.39 -5.16
N ALA A 377 4.10 -7.01 -5.01
CA ALA A 377 3.00 -7.80 -5.57
C ALA A 377 3.11 -8.04 -7.09
N PRO A 378 3.38 -7.04 -7.95
CA PRO A 378 3.57 -7.29 -9.38
C PRO A 378 4.80 -8.15 -9.66
N THR A 379 5.88 -8.01 -8.89
CA THR A 379 7.07 -8.87 -9.02
C THR A 379 6.76 -10.33 -8.67
N MET A 380 6.00 -10.58 -7.60
CA MET A 380 5.57 -11.92 -7.22
C MET A 380 4.57 -12.51 -8.24
N ALA A 381 3.69 -11.69 -8.81
CA ALA A 381 2.80 -12.12 -9.89
C ALA A 381 3.58 -12.58 -11.13
N GLU A 382 4.64 -11.85 -11.52
CA GLU A 382 5.52 -12.25 -12.63
C GLU A 382 6.22 -13.60 -12.35
N LEU A 383 6.70 -13.82 -11.11
CA LEU A 383 7.29 -15.10 -10.69
C LEU A 383 6.29 -16.26 -10.71
N LEU A 384 5.03 -15.98 -10.37
CA LEU A 384 3.93 -16.94 -10.45
C LEU A 384 3.45 -17.19 -11.89
N GLY A 385 3.91 -16.39 -12.86
CA GLY A 385 3.45 -16.47 -14.25
C GLY A 385 2.01 -16.01 -14.47
N ILE A 386 1.50 -15.14 -13.60
CA ILE A 386 0.14 -14.57 -13.67
C ILE A 386 0.20 -13.07 -13.90
N ASN A 387 -0.92 -12.47 -14.31
CA ASN A 387 -1.04 -11.01 -14.28
C ASN A 387 -0.99 -10.50 -12.84
N ALA A 388 -0.35 -9.33 -12.68
CA ALA A 388 -0.40 -8.56 -11.44
C ALA A 388 -1.84 -8.27 -10.98
N PRO A 389 -2.03 -7.94 -9.68
CA PRO A 389 -3.30 -7.42 -9.19
C PRO A 389 -3.85 -6.32 -10.10
N LEU A 390 -5.15 -6.31 -10.35
CA LEU A 390 -5.78 -5.42 -11.34
C LEU A 390 -5.39 -3.95 -11.11
N ASP A 391 -5.34 -3.49 -9.86
CA ASP A 391 -4.99 -2.11 -9.50
C ASP A 391 -3.50 -1.86 -9.24
N ALA A 392 -2.64 -2.86 -9.44
CA ALA A 392 -1.21 -2.74 -9.17
C ALA A 392 -0.58 -1.67 -10.07
N THR A 393 0.12 -0.72 -9.44
CA THR A 393 0.84 0.38 -10.10
C THR A 393 2.35 0.29 -9.90
N GLY A 394 2.81 -0.54 -8.96
CA GLY A 394 4.23 -0.82 -8.77
C GLY A 394 4.85 -1.47 -10.01
N ARG A 395 6.16 -1.31 -10.15
CA ARG A 395 6.89 -1.93 -11.26
C ARG A 395 7.31 -3.35 -10.88
N VAL A 396 7.49 -4.19 -11.88
CA VAL A 396 8.20 -5.47 -11.70
C VAL A 396 9.70 -5.19 -11.60
N LEU A 397 10.36 -5.80 -10.61
CA LEU A 397 11.79 -5.67 -10.36
C LEU A 397 12.62 -6.58 -11.28
N TYR A 398 12.50 -6.44 -12.60
CA TYR A 398 13.22 -7.28 -13.58
C TYR A 398 14.76 -7.27 -13.39
N GLU A 399 15.30 -6.25 -12.74
CA GLU A 399 16.74 -6.15 -12.48
C GLU A 399 17.25 -7.26 -11.56
N VAL A 400 16.39 -7.82 -10.69
CA VAL A 400 16.76 -8.88 -9.73
C VAL A 400 16.28 -10.27 -10.15
N LEU A 401 15.49 -10.39 -11.23
CA LEU A 401 14.96 -11.66 -11.71
C LEU A 401 15.93 -12.36 -12.67
N GLU A 402 16.00 -13.69 -12.59
CA GLU A 402 16.79 -14.55 -13.46
C GLU A 402 15.90 -15.25 -14.49
N GLY A 403 16.29 -15.20 -15.76
CA GLY A 403 15.54 -15.79 -16.88
C GLY A 403 14.24 -15.07 -17.24
N ILE A 404 13.88 -13.97 -16.56
CA ILE A 404 12.67 -13.18 -16.81
C ILE A 404 13.07 -11.77 -17.21
N GLY A 405 12.84 -11.43 -18.47
CA GLY A 405 13.18 -10.12 -19.05
C GLY A 405 12.01 -9.15 -19.03
N ARG A 406 12.30 -7.85 -18.96
CA ARG A 406 11.29 -6.80 -19.12
C ARG A 406 10.66 -6.92 -20.52
N PRO A 407 9.32 -7.02 -20.63
CA PRO A 407 8.69 -7.07 -21.94
C PRO A 407 8.86 -5.72 -22.65
N GLN A 408 9.11 -5.78 -23.95
CA GLN A 408 8.88 -4.62 -24.82
C GLN A 408 7.38 -4.44 -24.96
N ASN A 409 6.88 -3.22 -24.82
CA ASN A 409 5.45 -2.95 -24.87
C ASN A 409 5.09 -2.06 -26.05
N CYS A 410 4.02 -2.39 -26.74
CA CYS A 410 3.32 -1.52 -27.67
C CYS A 410 2.16 -0.84 -26.94
N LEU A 411 1.94 0.45 -27.23
CA LEU A 411 0.84 1.23 -26.68
C LEU A 411 -0.18 1.48 -27.79
N VAL A 412 -1.42 1.10 -27.55
CA VAL A 412 -2.54 1.40 -28.46
C VAL A 412 -3.56 2.23 -27.69
N LYS A 413 -3.69 3.49 -28.05
CA LYS A 413 -4.65 4.41 -27.43
C LYS A 413 -5.99 4.35 -28.14
N ARG A 414 -7.08 4.32 -27.37
CA ARG A 414 -8.47 4.47 -27.81
C ARG A 414 -9.04 5.72 -27.15
N GLU A 415 -9.49 6.67 -27.96
CA GLU A 415 -10.05 7.93 -27.45
C GLU A 415 -11.50 7.75 -27.00
N ASP A 416 -12.05 8.72 -26.27
CA ASP A 416 -13.46 8.73 -25.84
C ASP A 416 -14.42 8.56 -27.02
N GLN A 417 -14.01 8.97 -28.22
CA GLN A 417 -14.86 8.85 -29.40
C GLN A 417 -15.15 7.41 -29.82
N GLU A 418 -14.28 6.48 -29.45
CA GLU A 418 -14.41 5.05 -29.75
C GLU A 418 -15.24 4.30 -28.70
N LEU A 419 -15.58 4.92 -27.57
CA LEU A 419 -16.47 4.35 -26.57
C LEU A 419 -17.92 4.30 -27.06
N THR A 420 -18.52 3.12 -27.02
CA THR A 420 -19.95 2.91 -27.32
C THR A 420 -20.76 2.99 -26.04
N ILE A 421 -21.83 3.79 -26.03
CA ILE A 421 -22.77 3.87 -24.91
C ILE A 421 -23.63 2.59 -24.90
N THR A 422 -23.70 1.93 -23.75
CA THR A 422 -24.42 0.65 -23.60
C THR A 422 -25.58 0.70 -22.63
N GLY A 423 -25.69 1.75 -21.81
CA GLY A 423 -26.79 1.90 -20.87
C GLY A 423 -26.70 3.18 -20.05
N GLY A 424 -27.85 3.59 -19.49
CA GLY A 424 -27.99 4.78 -18.67
C GLY A 424 -27.77 6.10 -19.42
N THR A 425 -27.61 7.18 -18.65
CA THR A 425 -27.44 8.53 -19.17
C THR A 425 -25.95 8.87 -19.26
N VAL A 426 -25.40 8.74 -20.47
CA VAL A 426 -24.01 9.09 -20.79
C VAL A 426 -23.98 10.26 -21.77
N HIS A 427 -23.16 11.25 -21.46
CA HIS A 427 -22.98 12.44 -22.32
C HIS A 427 -21.53 12.59 -22.72
N ARG A 428 -21.29 12.89 -24.00
CA ARG A 428 -20.00 13.40 -24.43
C ARG A 428 -19.97 14.91 -24.23
N LEU A 429 -18.98 15.40 -23.50
CA LEU A 429 -18.82 16.81 -23.16
C LEU A 429 -17.52 17.34 -23.74
N GLU A 430 -17.51 18.59 -24.17
CA GLU A 430 -16.27 19.31 -24.46
C GLU A 430 -15.48 19.50 -23.16
N ASP A 431 -14.19 19.16 -23.20
CA ASP A 431 -13.28 19.27 -22.07
C ASP A 431 -11.87 19.53 -22.58
N THR A 432 -11.38 20.75 -22.40
CA THR A 432 -10.06 21.17 -22.90
C THR A 432 -8.90 20.48 -22.20
N MET A 433 -9.15 19.83 -21.06
CA MET A 433 -8.14 19.04 -20.33
C MET A 433 -8.10 17.58 -20.81
N ALA A 434 -9.11 17.13 -21.57
CA ALA A 434 -9.13 15.81 -22.18
C ALA A 434 -8.27 15.79 -23.43
N SER A 435 -7.60 14.67 -23.67
CA SER A 435 -6.61 14.54 -24.74
C SER A 435 -7.19 14.70 -26.15
N GLY A 436 -8.44 14.30 -26.35
CA GLY A 436 -9.20 14.48 -27.60
C GLY A 436 -10.08 15.73 -27.63
N GLY A 437 -10.03 16.59 -26.60
CA GLY A 437 -10.92 17.75 -26.43
C GLY A 437 -12.35 17.40 -26.00
N THR A 438 -12.67 16.12 -25.85
CA THR A 438 -13.95 15.62 -25.32
C THR A 438 -13.73 14.50 -24.31
N ALA A 439 -14.72 14.27 -23.45
CA ALA A 439 -14.74 13.12 -22.55
C ALA A 439 -16.15 12.56 -22.38
N MET A 440 -16.25 11.25 -22.11
CA MET A 440 -17.51 10.59 -21.76
C MET A 440 -17.82 10.81 -20.27
N SER A 441 -18.92 11.50 -19.98
CA SER A 441 -19.43 11.71 -18.63
C SER A 441 -20.48 10.66 -18.28
N LEU A 442 -20.22 9.93 -17.20
CA LEU A 442 -21.11 8.96 -16.56
C LEU A 442 -21.55 9.57 -15.24
N GLN A 443 -22.86 9.78 -15.06
CA GLN A 443 -23.38 10.46 -13.86
C GLN A 443 -24.39 9.64 -13.09
N GLU A 444 -25.23 8.87 -13.78
CA GLU A 444 -26.29 8.09 -13.15
C GLU A 444 -25.81 6.66 -12.86
N GLU A 445 -26.34 6.07 -11.79
CA GLU A 445 -26.18 4.64 -11.50
C GLU A 445 -26.43 3.77 -12.75
N LEU A 446 -25.53 2.82 -13.00
CA LEU A 446 -25.50 1.94 -14.18
C LEU A 446 -25.29 2.62 -15.55
N SER A 447 -24.94 3.90 -15.58
CA SER A 447 -24.39 4.52 -16.79
C SER A 447 -23.20 3.71 -17.27
N SER A 448 -23.18 3.35 -18.55
CA SER A 448 -22.22 2.37 -19.06
C SER A 448 -21.72 2.67 -20.46
N VAL A 449 -20.44 2.38 -20.63
CA VAL A 449 -19.72 2.49 -21.90
C VAL A 449 -18.88 1.23 -22.12
N GLN A 450 -18.61 0.90 -23.37
CA GLN A 450 -17.73 -0.20 -23.73
C GLN A 450 -16.80 0.15 -24.89
N LEU A 451 -15.65 -0.53 -24.92
CA LEU A 451 -14.82 -0.67 -26.10
C LEU A 451 -15.02 -2.06 -26.69
N VAL A 452 -15.20 -2.10 -28.01
CA VAL A 452 -15.30 -3.34 -28.79
C VAL A 452 -14.07 -3.53 -29.66
N GLU A 453 -13.80 -4.78 -30.05
CA GLU A 453 -12.68 -5.13 -30.92
C GLU A 453 -11.33 -4.61 -30.39
N VAL A 454 -11.11 -4.74 -29.08
CA VAL A 454 -9.91 -4.22 -28.40
C VAL A 454 -8.66 -4.97 -28.89
N PRO A 455 -7.48 -4.32 -28.88
CA PRO A 455 -6.23 -5.02 -29.18
C PRO A 455 -5.89 -6.06 -28.11
N ALA A 456 -5.14 -7.09 -28.49
CA ALA A 456 -4.57 -8.00 -27.49
C ALA A 456 -3.68 -7.21 -26.50
N ALA A 457 -3.85 -7.39 -25.20
CA ALA A 457 -3.15 -6.60 -24.18
C ALA A 457 -2.94 -7.40 -22.88
N ARG A 458 -1.94 -7.03 -22.08
CA ARG A 458 -1.76 -7.56 -20.70
C ARG A 458 -2.28 -6.61 -19.62
N SER A 459 -2.50 -5.36 -20.00
CA SER A 459 -3.05 -4.33 -19.12
C SER A 459 -3.56 -3.16 -19.95
N MET A 460 -4.33 -2.29 -19.31
CA MET A 460 -4.79 -1.02 -19.86
C MET A 460 -4.64 0.10 -18.84
N ILE A 461 -4.60 1.34 -19.33
CA ILE A 461 -4.65 2.56 -18.53
C ILE A 461 -5.92 3.30 -18.90
N LEU A 462 -6.82 3.46 -17.93
CA LEU A 462 -8.00 4.31 -18.03
C LEU A 462 -7.63 5.72 -17.55
N GLU A 463 -7.76 6.72 -18.41
CA GLU A 463 -7.61 8.13 -18.03
C GLU A 463 -8.98 8.69 -17.63
N TYR A 464 -9.11 9.12 -16.38
CA TYR A 464 -10.39 9.51 -15.78
C TYR A 464 -10.29 10.78 -14.94
N ALA A 465 -11.40 11.50 -14.83
CA ALA A 465 -11.59 12.55 -13.85
C ALA A 465 -12.83 12.21 -13.01
N ALA A 466 -12.71 12.33 -11.70
CA ALA A 466 -13.76 12.02 -10.74
C ALA A 466 -13.92 13.15 -9.70
N GLY A 467 -15.15 13.62 -9.51
CA GLY A 467 -15.53 14.64 -8.51
C GLY A 467 -15.51 14.11 -7.07
N ASN A 468 -15.87 12.84 -6.93
CA ASN A 468 -15.86 12.09 -5.68
C ASN A 468 -15.20 10.73 -5.90
N ASP A 469 -14.96 10.00 -4.82
CA ASP A 469 -14.60 8.59 -4.86
C ASP A 469 -15.70 7.81 -5.59
N ASN A 470 -15.32 7.08 -6.64
CA ASN A 470 -16.23 6.33 -7.51
C ASN A 470 -15.82 4.86 -7.65
N TRP A 471 -16.78 4.02 -8.02
CA TRP A 471 -16.53 2.63 -8.38
C TRP A 471 -17.14 2.33 -9.73
N ILE A 472 -16.41 1.59 -10.55
CA ILE A 472 -16.93 1.00 -11.78
C ILE A 472 -16.99 -0.51 -11.65
N LEU A 473 -18.04 -1.11 -12.21
CA LEU A 473 -18.11 -2.54 -12.46
C LEU A 473 -17.40 -2.80 -13.79
N LEU A 474 -16.29 -3.53 -13.74
CA LEU A 474 -15.49 -3.89 -14.91
C LEU A 474 -16.04 -5.18 -15.52
N TYR A 475 -16.30 -5.15 -16.83
CA TYR A 475 -16.74 -6.30 -17.61
C TYR A 475 -15.73 -6.65 -18.70
N HIS A 476 -15.56 -7.94 -18.95
CA HIS A 476 -14.76 -8.50 -20.04
C HIS A 476 -15.61 -9.53 -20.77
N ASN A 477 -15.85 -9.33 -22.07
CA ASN A 477 -16.71 -10.21 -22.88
C ASN A 477 -18.09 -10.45 -22.25
N GLY A 478 -18.68 -9.39 -21.69
CA GLY A 478 -19.99 -9.42 -21.02
C GLY A 478 -19.99 -10.09 -19.63
N GLN A 479 -18.86 -10.62 -19.17
CA GLN A 479 -18.73 -11.21 -17.83
C GLN A 479 -18.19 -10.18 -16.84
N PHE A 480 -18.82 -10.10 -15.67
CA PHE A 480 -18.34 -9.26 -14.59
C PHE A 480 -16.99 -9.78 -14.10
N VAL A 481 -15.97 -8.91 -14.11
CA VAL A 481 -14.64 -9.21 -13.59
C VAL A 481 -14.59 -8.82 -12.13
N ARG A 482 -14.82 -7.54 -11.82
CA ARG A 482 -14.83 -7.00 -10.45
C ARG A 482 -15.28 -5.55 -10.39
N ARG A 483 -15.44 -5.05 -9.17
CA ARG A 483 -15.50 -3.62 -8.86
C ARG A 483 -14.09 -3.02 -8.87
N VAL A 484 -13.92 -1.86 -9.50
CA VAL A 484 -12.65 -1.12 -9.58
C VAL A 484 -12.86 0.27 -8.96
N PHE A 485 -12.02 0.59 -7.98
CA PHE A 485 -12.08 1.87 -7.27
C PHE A 485 -11.32 2.98 -8.01
N LEU A 486 -11.99 4.12 -8.18
CA LEU A 486 -11.50 5.33 -8.83
C LEU A 486 -11.53 6.49 -7.81
N PRO A 487 -10.39 6.76 -7.14
CA PRO A 487 -10.28 7.86 -6.18
C PRO A 487 -10.63 9.22 -6.78
N ALA A 488 -11.15 10.13 -5.96
CA ALA A 488 -11.40 11.50 -6.38
C ALA A 488 -10.13 12.18 -6.94
N THR A 489 -10.31 12.92 -8.03
CA THR A 489 -9.25 13.67 -8.73
C THR A 489 -9.33 15.18 -8.48
N GLY A 490 -10.37 15.63 -7.79
CA GLY A 490 -10.74 17.05 -7.69
C GLY A 490 -11.84 17.46 -8.70
N GLY A 491 -12.40 16.49 -9.42
CA GLY A 491 -13.49 16.70 -10.37
C GLY A 491 -13.08 17.22 -11.74
N PRO A 492 -14.05 17.36 -12.65
CA PRO A 492 -13.81 17.89 -13.97
C PRO A 492 -13.21 19.30 -13.95
N GLY A 493 -12.20 19.52 -14.79
CA GLY A 493 -11.40 20.76 -14.78
C GLY A 493 -10.15 20.70 -13.88
N SER A 494 -10.04 19.69 -13.00
CA SER A 494 -8.82 19.45 -12.20
C SER A 494 -7.79 18.55 -12.91
N GLY A 495 -8.09 18.13 -14.13
CA GLY A 495 -7.26 17.24 -14.97
C GLY A 495 -7.65 15.76 -14.87
N TYR A 496 -7.05 14.94 -15.73
CA TYR A 496 -7.26 13.49 -15.80
C TYR A 496 -6.14 12.73 -15.07
N GLU A 497 -6.52 11.69 -14.34
CA GLU A 497 -5.60 10.75 -13.70
C GLU A 497 -5.61 9.40 -14.38
N LYS A 498 -4.53 8.65 -14.17
CA LYS A 498 -4.30 7.33 -14.77
C LYS A 498 -4.65 6.23 -13.79
N LYS A 499 -5.60 5.37 -14.14
CA LYS A 499 -5.90 4.12 -13.45
C LYS A 499 -5.38 2.96 -14.28
N ARG A 500 -4.40 2.22 -13.75
CA ARG A 500 -3.94 0.96 -14.35
C ARG A 500 -4.92 -0.17 -14.03
N ILE A 501 -5.20 -1.01 -15.02
CA ILE A 501 -6.03 -2.21 -14.92
C ILE A 501 -5.27 -3.38 -15.57
N ASN A 502 -4.73 -4.29 -14.76
CA ASN A 502 -3.94 -5.45 -15.21
C ASN A 502 -4.84 -6.65 -15.59
N LEU A 503 -5.38 -6.59 -16.81
CA LEU A 503 -6.28 -7.61 -17.38
C LEU A 503 -5.71 -8.12 -18.71
N THR A 504 -5.66 -9.45 -18.89
CA THR A 504 -5.30 -10.05 -20.17
C THR A 504 -6.49 -10.00 -21.10
N LEU A 505 -6.27 -9.45 -22.29
CA LEU A 505 -7.24 -9.32 -23.36
C LEU A 505 -6.68 -9.99 -24.61
N ALA A 506 -7.51 -10.77 -25.28
CA ALA A 506 -7.26 -11.25 -26.62
C ALA A 506 -7.66 -10.19 -27.67
N GLN A 507 -7.08 -10.28 -28.86
CA GLN A 507 -7.49 -9.45 -29.99
C GLN A 507 -8.97 -9.70 -30.30
N GLY A 508 -9.76 -8.64 -30.36
CA GLY A 508 -11.19 -8.73 -30.66
C GLY A 508 -12.10 -8.77 -29.43
N ASP A 509 -11.53 -8.82 -28.21
CA ASP A 509 -12.31 -8.79 -26.98
C ASP A 509 -13.11 -7.49 -26.81
N THR A 510 -14.02 -7.50 -25.85
CA THR A 510 -14.80 -6.34 -25.42
C THR A 510 -14.53 -6.04 -23.95
N VAL A 511 -14.43 -4.75 -23.61
CA VAL A 511 -14.24 -4.27 -22.24
C VAL A 511 -15.31 -3.24 -21.92
N GLY A 512 -16.06 -3.48 -20.85
CA GLY A 512 -17.15 -2.61 -20.38
C GLY A 512 -16.82 -1.94 -19.05
N PHE A 513 -17.24 -0.68 -18.93
CA PHE A 513 -17.14 0.11 -17.72
C PHE A 513 -18.54 0.60 -17.35
N VAL A 514 -19.05 0.14 -16.20
CA VAL A 514 -20.38 0.51 -15.70
C VAL A 514 -20.21 1.28 -14.40
N LEU A 515 -20.76 2.48 -14.32
CA LEU A 515 -20.76 3.26 -13.09
C LEU A 515 -21.64 2.56 -12.05
N GLU A 516 -21.07 2.23 -10.89
CA GLU A 516 -21.80 1.45 -9.88
C GLU A 516 -22.93 2.24 -9.21
N LYS A 517 -22.70 3.53 -8.96
CA LYS A 517 -23.65 4.43 -8.28
C LYS A 517 -23.56 5.81 -8.87
N THR A 518 -24.63 6.58 -8.74
CA THR A 518 -24.66 8.00 -9.13
C THR A 518 -23.44 8.75 -8.56
N GLY A 519 -22.75 9.48 -9.42
CA GLY A 519 -21.50 10.17 -9.11
C GLY A 519 -21.10 11.12 -10.24
N ASP A 520 -19.90 11.68 -10.17
CA ASP A 520 -19.34 12.48 -11.26
C ASP A 520 -18.06 11.82 -11.76
N LEU A 521 -18.17 11.04 -12.84
CA LEU A 521 -17.06 10.34 -13.49
C LEU A 521 -16.98 10.75 -14.96
N ARG A 522 -15.77 11.10 -15.41
CA ARG A 522 -15.43 11.32 -16.82
C ARG A 522 -14.33 10.38 -17.25
N ILE A 523 -14.46 9.82 -18.45
CA ILE A 523 -13.46 8.99 -19.10
C ILE A 523 -12.96 9.74 -20.34
N ASP A 524 -11.66 10.00 -20.40
CA ASP A 524 -10.98 10.63 -21.55
C ASP A 524 -10.54 9.56 -22.55
N CYS A 525 -9.72 8.60 -22.12
CA CYS A 525 -9.23 7.59 -23.05
C CYS A 525 -8.82 6.30 -22.34
N VAL A 526 -8.61 5.25 -23.13
CA VAL A 526 -8.06 3.98 -22.68
C VAL A 526 -6.82 3.64 -23.49
N THR A 527 -5.67 3.48 -22.83
CA THR A 527 -4.43 3.04 -23.47
C THR A 527 -4.16 1.58 -23.15
N PHE A 528 -4.17 0.71 -24.15
CA PHE A 528 -3.83 -0.70 -24.05
C PHE A 528 -2.33 -0.92 -24.12
N ILE A 529 -1.81 -1.81 -23.27
CA ILE A 529 -0.40 -2.15 -23.18
C ILE A 529 -0.23 -3.62 -23.55
N SER A 530 0.36 -3.85 -24.72
CA SER A 530 0.55 -5.17 -25.31
C SER A 530 2.04 -5.52 -25.29
N PRO A 531 2.43 -6.75 -24.91
CA PRO A 531 3.80 -7.19 -25.16
C PRO A 531 4.06 -7.23 -26.67
N HIS A 532 5.16 -6.63 -27.12
CA HIS A 532 5.60 -6.68 -28.50
C HIS A 532 5.94 -8.13 -28.84
N VAL A 533 5.19 -8.71 -29.78
CA VAL A 533 5.57 -9.98 -30.37
C VAL A 533 6.58 -9.66 -31.47
N SER A 534 7.88 -9.89 -31.24
CA SER A 534 8.82 -9.92 -32.37
C SER A 534 8.34 -11.02 -33.31
N GLN A 535 7.83 -10.65 -34.48
CA GLN A 535 7.69 -11.59 -35.57
C GLN A 535 9.11 -12.03 -35.92
N GLU A 536 9.50 -13.25 -35.52
CA GLU A 536 10.63 -13.89 -36.16
C GLU A 536 10.26 -14.00 -37.64
N GLU A 537 10.98 -13.26 -38.50
CA GLU A 537 10.84 -13.42 -39.94
C GLU A 537 11.08 -14.90 -40.27
N PRO A 538 10.20 -15.54 -41.07
CA PRO A 538 10.46 -16.90 -41.52
C PRO A 538 11.78 -16.92 -42.27
N VAL A 539 12.73 -17.69 -41.76
CA VAL A 539 13.98 -18.00 -42.45
C VAL A 539 13.61 -18.45 -43.87
N PRO A 540 14.06 -17.76 -44.93
CA PRO A 540 13.77 -18.18 -46.29
C PRO A 540 14.29 -19.61 -46.45
N PRO A 541 13.55 -20.51 -47.11
CA PRO A 541 14.03 -21.86 -47.36
C PRO A 541 15.34 -21.77 -48.14
N GLY A 542 16.44 -22.08 -47.45
CA GLY A 542 17.74 -22.23 -48.07
C GLY A 542 17.65 -23.32 -49.13
N ASN A 543 18.08 -22.99 -50.34
CA ASN A 543 18.20 -23.94 -51.44
C ASN A 543 19.08 -25.13 -51.02
N ARG A 544 18.66 -26.31 -51.47
CA ARG A 544 19.26 -27.63 -51.31
C ARG A 544 20.76 -27.69 -51.51
#